data_AF-A0A918CWI2-F1
#
_entry.id   AF-A0A918CWI2-F1
#
_cell.length_a   1.000
_cell.length_b   1.000
_cell.length_c   1.000
_cell.angle_alpha   90.00
_cell.angle_beta   90.00
_cell.angle_gamma   90.00
#
_symmetry.space_group_name_H-M   'P 1'
#
loop_
_entity.id
_entity.type
_entity.pdbx_description
1 polymer ?
#
loop_
_entity_poly.entity_id
_entity_poly.type
_entity_poly.pdbx_seq_one_letter_code
_entity_poly.pdbx_strand_id
1 'polypeptide(L)'
;MSEPTIEQQLESSRAELARLRAGLAAGLTPEQSKFLRGSTSEELQADARTLAVAFGTSTARPPSASGSDVQGHAAGSLGAGAARYQREHGLDENGQRPQDARPPFHTTNYHMENH
;
A
#
# COMPACT_ATOMS: atom_id res chain seq x y z
N MET A 1 21.46 -13.73 36.70
CA MET A 1 20.60 -12.79 35.96
C MET A 1 19.44 -12.46 36.89
N SER A 2 19.36 -11.24 37.43
CA SER A 2 18.21 -10.83 38.25
C SER A 2 17.00 -10.63 37.34
N GLU A 3 15.84 -11.14 37.74
CA GLU A 3 14.60 -10.90 37.00
C GLU A 3 14.22 -9.41 37.06
N PRO A 4 13.70 -8.84 35.96
CA PRO A 4 13.22 -7.47 35.96
C PRO A 4 11.99 -7.35 36.85
N THR A 5 11.97 -6.31 37.68
CA THR A 5 10.84 -5.97 38.53
C THR A 5 9.60 -5.61 37.70
N ILE A 6 8.41 -5.71 38.30
CA ILE A 6 7.14 -5.36 37.63
C ILE A 6 7.17 -3.93 37.09
N GLU A 7 7.75 -2.99 37.84
CA GLU A 7 7.87 -1.59 37.42
C GLU A 7 8.74 -1.44 36.17
N GLN A 8 9.85 -2.17 36.09
CA GLN A 8 10.72 -2.18 34.91
C GLN A 8 10.02 -2.77 33.69
N GLN A 9 9.26 -3.85 33.88
CA GLN A 9 8.47 -4.45 32.80
C GLN A 9 7.41 -3.47 32.29
N LEU A 10 6.68 -2.81 33.20
CA LEU A 10 5.65 -1.85 32.86
C LEU A 10 6.20 -0.64 32.08
N GLU A 11 7.37 -0.13 32.48
CA GLU A 11 8.02 0.96 31.77
C GLU A 11 8.51 0.53 30.38
N SER A 12 9.06 -0.69 30.25
CA SER A 12 9.45 -1.22 28.95
C SER A 12 8.25 -1.38 28.01
N SER A 13 7.11 -1.86 28.51
CA SER A 13 5.88 -1.99 27.71
C SER A 13 5.31 -0.63 27.30
N ARG A 14 5.40 0.39 28.16
CA ARG A 14 4.99 1.76 27.82
C ARG A 14 5.88 2.35 26.71
N ALA A 15 7.18 2.17 26.82
CA ALA A 15 8.13 2.63 25.80
C ALA A 15 7.91 1.92 24.46
N GLU A 16 7.65 0.61 24.47
CA GLU A 16 7.32 -0.16 23.27
C GLU A 16 6.01 0.30 22.62
N LEU A 17 4.95 0.51 23.42
CA LEU A 17 3.69 1.05 22.94
C LEU A 17 3.85 2.46 22.34
N ALA A 18 4.70 3.30 22.92
CA ALA A 18 4.99 4.63 22.38
C ALA A 18 5.67 4.55 21.00
N ARG A 19 6.67 3.67 20.83
CA ARG A 19 7.34 3.43 19.54
C ARG A 19 6.35 2.91 18.49
N LEU A 20 5.54 1.91 18.84
CA LEU A 20 4.54 1.36 17.93
C LEU A 20 3.54 2.42 17.48
N ARG A 21 3.03 3.25 18.39
CA ARG A 21 2.10 4.32 18.04
C ARG A 21 2.73 5.35 17.10
N ALA A 22 3.96 5.78 17.38
CA ALA A 22 4.67 6.74 16.54
C ALA A 22 4.97 6.17 15.14
N GLY A 23 5.44 4.92 15.06
CA GLY A 23 5.75 4.28 13.79
C GLY A 23 4.51 4.01 12.94
N LEU A 24 3.44 3.47 13.53
CA LEU A 24 2.18 3.25 12.82
C LEU A 24 1.58 4.57 12.29
N ALA A 25 1.66 5.65 13.07
CA ALA A 25 1.21 6.98 12.62
C ALA A 25 2.03 7.52 11.43
N ALA A 26 3.29 7.10 11.28
CA ALA A 26 4.15 7.42 10.15
C ALA A 26 4.02 6.44 8.96
N GLY A 27 3.22 5.38 9.09
CA GLY A 27 3.05 4.34 8.06
C GLY A 27 4.14 3.26 8.08
N LEU A 28 4.86 3.12 9.19
CA LEU A 28 5.84 2.05 9.40
C LEU A 28 5.16 0.76 9.87
N THR A 29 5.77 -0.39 9.58
CA THR A 29 5.35 -1.67 10.15
C THR A 29 5.73 -1.78 11.63
N PRO A 30 5.12 -2.71 12.40
CA PRO A 30 5.53 -2.97 13.78
C PRO A 30 7.02 -3.35 13.90
N GLU A 31 7.54 -4.14 12.96
CA GLU A 31 8.96 -4.50 12.92
C GLU A 31 9.86 -3.29 12.65
N GLN A 32 9.44 -2.38 11.77
CA GLN A 32 10.16 -1.13 11.52
C GLN A 32 10.13 -0.19 12.73
N SER A 33 9.02 -0.16 13.48
CA SER A 33 8.83 0.70 14.65
C SER A 33 9.80 0.34 15.81
N LYS A 34 10.34 -0.89 15.83
CA LYS A 34 11.36 -1.30 16.82
C LYS A 34 12.69 -0.55 16.66
N PHE A 35 12.97 -0.02 15.46
CA PHE A 35 14.21 0.71 15.19
C PHE A 35 14.17 2.18 15.65
N LEU A 36 13.02 2.67 16.13
CA LEU A 36 12.88 4.03 16.64
C LEU A 36 13.69 4.21 17.93
N ARG A 37 14.54 5.24 17.95
CA ARG A 37 15.50 5.52 19.02
C ARG A 37 15.04 6.59 20.00
N GLY A 38 13.98 7.33 19.66
CA GLY A 38 13.44 8.38 20.52
C GLY A 38 13.04 7.90 21.91
N SER A 39 13.26 8.74 22.90
CA SER A 39 12.86 8.53 24.29
C SER A 39 11.61 9.34 24.67
N THR A 40 11.33 10.39 23.92
CA THR A 40 10.14 11.24 24.04
C THR A 40 9.19 11.05 22.86
N SER A 41 7.94 11.49 23.03
CA SER A 41 6.94 11.45 21.96
C SER A 41 7.40 12.22 20.72
N GLU A 42 7.98 13.40 20.93
CA GLU A 42 8.46 14.29 19.87
C GLU A 42 9.65 13.67 19.11
N GLU A 43 10.62 13.11 19.83
CA GLU A 43 11.75 12.41 19.23
C GLU A 43 11.29 11.19 18.43
N LEU A 44 10.38 10.41 18.98
CA LEU A 44 9.82 9.23 18.32
C LEU A 44 9.09 9.60 17.03
N GLN A 45 8.33 10.70 17.02
CA GLN A 45 7.65 11.17 15.81
C GLN A 45 8.63 11.67 14.75
N ALA A 46 9.65 12.43 15.14
CA ALA A 46 10.67 12.93 14.22
C ALA A 46 11.48 11.78 13.59
N ASP A 47 11.86 10.80 14.41
CA ASP A 47 12.60 9.62 13.99
C ASP A 47 11.71 8.73 13.08
N ALA A 48 10.44 8.54 13.43
CA ALA A 48 9.49 7.78 12.61
C ALA A 48 9.28 8.39 11.23
N ARG A 49 9.20 9.73 11.13
CA ARG A 49 9.13 10.43 9.84
C ARG A 49 10.40 10.22 9.02
N THR A 50 11.57 10.33 9.65
CA THR A 50 12.86 10.13 8.99
C THR A 50 12.99 8.72 8.46
N LEU A 51 12.64 7.74 9.28
CA LEU A 51 12.69 6.32 8.92
C LEU A 51 11.67 5.98 7.83
N ALA A 52 10.47 6.56 7.87
CA ALA A 52 9.45 6.38 6.84
C ALA A 52 9.92 6.89 5.47
N VAL A 53 10.54 8.08 5.43
CA VAL A 53 11.16 8.61 4.21
C VAL A 53 12.25 7.67 3.69
N ALA A 54 13.11 7.12 4.57
CA ALA A 54 14.16 6.20 4.18
C ALA A 54 13.63 4.90 3.56
N PHE A 55 12.49 4.40 4.03
CA PHE A 55 11.82 3.22 3.48
C PHE A 55 10.93 3.53 2.26
N GLY A 56 10.83 4.79 1.84
CA GLY A 56 9.92 5.19 0.77
C GLY A 56 8.44 5.06 1.15
N THR A 57 8.12 4.90 2.44
CA THR A 57 6.75 4.98 2.94
C THR A 57 6.38 6.46 3.00
N SER A 58 5.88 6.98 1.87
CA SER A 58 5.24 8.29 1.85
C SER A 58 4.10 8.26 2.87
N THR A 59 4.14 9.16 3.86
CA THR A 59 3.21 9.24 4.99
C THR A 59 1.79 8.98 4.51
N ALA A 60 1.22 7.84 4.91
CA ALA A 60 -0.18 7.55 4.67
C ALA A 60 -1.00 8.67 5.32
N ARG A 61 -1.87 9.29 4.51
CA ARG A 61 -2.88 10.27 4.91
C ARG A 61 -3.52 9.86 6.25
N PRO A 62 -3.71 10.78 7.22
CA PRO A 62 -4.26 10.44 8.53
C PRO A 62 -5.60 9.69 8.38
N PRO A 63 -5.90 8.71 9.25
CA PRO A 63 -7.15 7.97 9.18
C PRO A 63 -8.29 8.96 9.39
N SER A 64 -9.10 9.17 8.36
CA SER A 64 -10.34 9.93 8.46
C SER A 64 -11.24 9.21 9.46
N ALA A 65 -11.50 9.85 10.60
CA ALA A 65 -12.47 9.39 11.59
C ALA A 65 -13.88 9.51 11.00
N SER A 66 -14.31 8.51 10.25
CA SER A 66 -15.72 8.20 9.96
C SER A 66 -15.75 6.78 9.38
N GLY A 67 -16.38 5.88 10.14
CA GLY A 67 -16.38 4.46 9.85
C GLY A 67 -16.99 4.09 8.51
N SER A 68 -16.39 3.08 7.89
CA SER A 68 -17.11 1.97 7.30
C SER A 68 -16.18 0.77 7.31
N ASP A 69 -16.69 -0.36 7.81
CA ASP A 69 -16.06 -1.66 7.71
C ASP A 69 -15.83 -1.99 6.23
N VAL A 70 -14.63 -1.69 5.73
CA VAL A 70 -14.18 -2.15 4.43
C VAL A 70 -12.77 -2.68 4.60
N GLN A 71 -12.70 -4.00 4.60
CA GLN A 71 -11.53 -4.80 4.26
C GLN A 71 -10.75 -4.11 3.13
N GLY A 72 -9.72 -3.35 3.49
CA GLY A 72 -9.01 -2.43 2.60
C GLY A 72 -8.09 -3.16 1.62
N HIS A 73 -8.67 -3.64 0.53
CA HIS A 73 -7.93 -3.84 -0.72
C HIS A 73 -8.06 -2.55 -1.56
N ALA A 74 -6.91 -1.97 -1.90
CA ALA A 74 -6.67 -1.00 -2.96
C ALA A 74 -7.42 0.34 -2.91
N ALA A 75 -6.68 1.36 -2.44
CA ALA A 75 -6.91 2.75 -2.83
C ALA A 75 -6.70 2.88 -4.35
N GLY A 76 -7.80 2.92 -5.06
CA GLY A 76 -7.88 2.94 -6.51
C GLY A 76 -9.12 2.13 -6.85
N SER A 77 -10.30 2.76 -6.75
CA SER A 77 -11.57 2.14 -7.09
C SER A 77 -11.39 1.35 -8.38
N LEU A 78 -11.89 0.10 -8.43
CA LEU A 78 -11.80 -0.74 -9.63
C LEU A 78 -12.20 0.03 -10.90
N GLY A 79 -13.11 1.02 -10.79
CA GLY A 79 -13.45 1.96 -11.86
C GLY A 79 -12.33 2.91 -12.31
N ALA A 80 -11.51 3.45 -11.41
CA ALA A 80 -10.38 4.32 -11.78
C ALA A 80 -9.24 3.54 -12.46
N GLY A 81 -8.99 2.30 -12.00
CA GLY A 81 -8.04 1.38 -12.65
C GLY A 81 -8.55 0.90 -14.01
N ALA A 82 -9.82 0.49 -14.08
CA ALA A 82 -10.47 0.05 -15.31
C ALA A 82 -10.49 1.17 -16.37
N ALA A 83 -10.82 2.41 -15.99
CA ALA A 83 -10.84 3.54 -16.91
C ALA A 83 -9.45 3.92 -17.46
N ARG A 84 -8.37 3.66 -16.70
CA ARG A 84 -7.00 3.83 -17.21
C ARG A 84 -6.65 2.72 -18.20
N TYR A 85 -6.92 1.48 -17.84
CA TYR A 85 -6.67 0.31 -18.68
C TYR A 85 -7.46 0.36 -20.00
N GLN A 86 -8.73 0.77 -19.97
CA GLN A 86 -9.57 0.95 -21.15
C GLN A 86 -8.99 1.98 -22.13
N ARG A 87 -8.46 3.11 -21.62
CA ARG A 87 -7.83 4.15 -22.45
C ARG A 87 -6.51 3.70 -23.06
N GLU A 88 -5.68 2.97 -22.31
CA GLU A 88 -4.39 2.47 -22.81
C GLU A 88 -4.57 1.36 -23.86
N HIS A 89 -5.62 0.55 -23.74
CA HIS A 89 -5.86 -0.60 -24.63
C HIS A 89 -6.96 -0.38 -25.68
N GLY A 90 -7.55 0.82 -25.74
CA GLY A 90 -8.60 1.18 -26.70
C GLY A 90 -9.86 0.32 -26.56
N LEU A 91 -10.24 0.00 -25.32
CA LEU A 91 -11.43 -0.77 -25.01
C LEU A 91 -12.62 0.15 -24.78
N ASP A 92 -13.81 -0.31 -25.17
CA ASP A 92 -15.07 0.38 -24.94
C ASP A 92 -15.54 0.30 -23.47
N GLU A 93 -16.70 0.90 -23.20
CA GLU A 93 -17.33 0.93 -21.87
C GLU A 93 -17.65 -0.47 -21.30
N ASN A 94 -17.73 -1.49 -22.16
CA ASN A 94 -17.93 -2.89 -21.79
C ASN A 94 -16.61 -3.66 -21.65
N GLY A 95 -15.46 -3.00 -21.82
CA GLY A 95 -14.14 -3.63 -21.79
C GLY A 95 -13.84 -4.47 -23.04
N GLN A 96 -14.60 -4.31 -24.12
CA GLN A 96 -14.38 -5.00 -25.38
C GLN A 96 -13.63 -4.09 -26.37
N ARG A 97 -12.87 -4.71 -27.27
CA ARG A 97 -12.32 -3.95 -28.40
C ARG A 97 -13.46 -3.61 -29.37
N PRO A 98 -13.51 -2.38 -29.91
CA PRO A 98 -14.45 -2.02 -30.95
C PRO A 98 -14.41 -3.06 -32.07
N GLN A 99 -15.57 -3.55 -32.49
CA GLN A 99 -15.70 -4.66 -33.46
C GLN A 99 -15.15 -4.29 -34.85
N ASP A 100 -14.90 -3.00 -35.09
CA ASP A 100 -14.26 -2.45 -36.30
C ASP A 100 -12.73 -2.40 -36.23
N ALA A 101 -12.12 -2.74 -35.09
CA ALA A 101 -10.68 -2.91 -34.97
C ALA A 101 -10.27 -4.22 -35.66
N ARG A 102 -10.11 -4.16 -36.99
CA ARG A 102 -9.57 -5.26 -37.81
C ARG A 102 -8.35 -5.88 -37.11
N PRO A 103 -8.32 -7.20 -36.85
CA PRO A 103 -7.18 -7.82 -36.19
C PRO A 103 -5.93 -7.62 -37.05
N PRO A 104 -4.79 -7.22 -36.47
CA PRO A 104 -3.53 -7.03 -37.21
C PRO A 104 -2.94 -8.35 -37.72
N PHE A 105 -3.55 -9.49 -37.38
CA PHE A 105 -3.20 -10.82 -37.86
C PHE A 105 -4.39 -11.43 -38.61
N HIS A 106 -4.81 -10.80 -39.70
CA HIS A 106 -5.41 -11.58 -40.76
C HIS A 106 -4.29 -12.38 -41.41
N THR A 107 -4.17 -13.65 -41.02
CA THR A 107 -3.54 -14.65 -41.86
C THR A 107 -4.28 -14.65 -43.19
N THR A 108 -3.57 -14.29 -44.25
CA THR A 108 -3.95 -14.55 -45.64
C THR A 108 -4.51 -15.96 -45.72
N ASN A 109 -5.74 -16.10 -46.22
CA ASN A 109 -6.29 -17.39 -46.61
C ASN A 109 -5.29 -18.06 -47.57
N TYR A 110 -4.55 -19.07 -47.11
CA TYR A 110 -3.84 -19.96 -48.01
C TYR A 110 -4.89 -20.82 -48.70
N HIS A 111 -5.13 -20.50 -49.97
CA HIS A 111 -5.87 -21.33 -50.91
C HIS A 111 -5.05 -22.60 -51.13
N MET A 112 -5.41 -23.71 -50.48
CA MET A 112 -4.90 -25.01 -50.88
C MET A 112 -5.65 -25.45 -52.13
N GLU A 113 -5.10 -25.10 -53.29
CA GLU A 113 -5.43 -25.76 -54.56
C GLU A 113 -5.09 -27.26 -54.40
N ASN A 114 -6.12 -28.10 -54.32
CA ASN A 114 -5.98 -29.54 -54.42
C ASN A 114 -5.69 -29.89 -55.88
N HIS A 115 -4.50 -30.40 -56.15
CA HIS A 115 -4.13 -31.09 -57.40
C HIS A 115 -4.19 -32.61 -57.21
#